data_AF-A0A1H1B640-F1
#
_entry.id   AF-A0A1H1B640-F1
#
_cell.length_a   1.000
_cell.length_b   1.000
_cell.length_c   1.000
_cell.angle_alpha   90.00
_cell.angle_beta   90.00
_cell.angle_gamma   90.00
#
_symmetry.space_group_name_H-M   'P 1'
#
loop_
_entity.id
_entity.type
_entity.pdbx_description
1 polymer ?
#
loop_
_entity_poly.entity_id
_entity_poly.type
_entity_poly.pdbx_seq_one_letter_code
_entity_poly.pdbx_strand_id
1 'polypeptide(L)'
;MRQAQAPTFPCDICGIRCKAGAGVHGYQRIPGYDLTVCKSCFQGSHGGWAPADEEAFENHMQLKAIPLPARNAQGWYPREPE
;
A
#
# COMPACT_ATOMS: atom_id res chain seq x y z
N MET A 1 -23.06 19.77 -18.18
CA MET A 1 -22.26 19.71 -16.94
C MET A 1 -21.45 18.42 -16.98
N ARG A 2 -20.14 18.47 -17.26
CA ARG A 2 -19.27 17.28 -17.21
C ARG A 2 -18.99 16.98 -15.74
N GLN A 3 -19.53 15.89 -15.19
CA GLN A 3 -19.09 15.40 -13.89
C GLN A 3 -17.63 14.94 -14.04
N ALA A 4 -16.69 15.68 -13.44
CA ALA A 4 -15.33 15.19 -13.30
C ALA A 4 -15.37 14.03 -12.30
N GLN A 5 -15.29 12.80 -12.81
CA GLN A 5 -15.14 11.62 -11.96
C GLN A 5 -13.80 11.74 -11.24
N ALA A 6 -13.82 11.62 -9.91
CA ALA A 6 -12.61 11.57 -9.11
C ALA A 6 -11.69 10.43 -9.61
N PRO A 7 -10.38 10.67 -9.81
CA PRO A 7 -9.48 9.63 -10.25
C PRO A 7 -9.48 8.48 -9.24
N THR A 8 -9.39 7.24 -9.73
CA THR A 8 -9.30 6.05 -8.88
C THR A 8 -7.93 5.40 -9.05
N PHE A 9 -7.36 4.92 -7.94
CA PHE A 9 -6.07 4.25 -7.90
C PHE A 9 -6.25 2.83 -7.33
N PRO A 10 -5.68 1.78 -7.95
CA PRO A 10 -5.67 0.46 -7.34
C PRO A 10 -4.82 0.47 -6.07
N CYS A 11 -5.25 -0.29 -5.06
CA CYS A 11 -4.39 -0.64 -3.93
C CYS A 11 -3.40 -1.70 -4.40
N ASP A 12 -2.10 -1.47 -4.23
CA ASP A 12 -1.04 -2.39 -4.65
C ASP A 12 -1.00 -3.68 -3.80
N ILE A 13 -1.73 -3.73 -2.69
CA ILE A 13 -1.83 -4.90 -1.80
C ILE A 13 -3.11 -5.69 -2.05
N CYS A 14 -4.29 -5.05 -1.89
CA CYS A 14 -5.57 -5.76 -1.98
C CYS A 14 -6.31 -5.57 -3.31
N GLY A 15 -5.77 -4.78 -4.25
CA GLY A 15 -6.36 -4.53 -5.57
C GLY A 15 -7.61 -3.62 -5.58
N ILE A 16 -8.19 -3.29 -4.43
CA ILE A 16 -9.39 -2.43 -4.36
C ILE A 16 -9.10 -1.03 -4.92
N ARG A 17 -9.99 -0.54 -5.80
CA ARG A 17 -9.90 0.82 -6.36
C ARG A 17 -10.33 1.87 -5.35
N CYS A 18 -9.40 2.75 -5.02
CA CYS A 18 -9.54 3.84 -4.06
C CYS A 18 -9.84 5.16 -4.78
N LYS A 19 -10.81 5.94 -4.32
CA LYS A 19 -11.12 7.27 -4.89
C LYS A 19 -10.16 8.33 -4.36
N ALA A 20 -9.58 9.14 -5.24
CA ALA A 20 -8.82 10.32 -4.89
C ALA A 20 -9.79 11.52 -4.75
N GLY A 21 -9.99 12.03 -3.54
CA GLY A 21 -10.93 13.13 -3.33
C GLY A 21 -10.53 14.02 -2.16
N ALA A 22 -10.70 15.33 -2.34
CA ALA A 22 -10.55 16.31 -1.27
C ALA A 22 -11.54 15.98 -0.14
N GLY A 23 -11.02 15.63 1.04
CA GLY A 23 -11.80 15.25 2.21
C GLY A 23 -12.03 13.75 2.41
N VAL A 24 -11.67 12.90 1.44
CA VAL A 24 -11.75 11.44 1.58
C VAL A 24 -10.35 10.85 1.55
N HIS A 25 -9.92 10.35 2.71
CA HIS A 25 -8.74 9.51 2.93
C HIS A 25 -8.78 8.23 2.06
N GLY A 26 -8.64 8.36 0.73
CA GLY A 26 -8.89 7.26 -0.19
C GLY A 26 -7.74 6.27 -0.25
N TYR A 27 -6.51 6.78 -0.29
CA TYR A 27 -5.29 5.98 -0.36
C TYR A 27 -4.16 6.67 0.41
N GLN A 28 -3.13 5.89 0.73
CA GLN A 28 -1.89 6.33 1.33
C GLN A 28 -0.74 5.93 0.42
N ARG A 29 0.27 6.80 0.32
CA ARG A 29 1.50 6.52 -0.42
C ARG A 29 2.59 6.19 0.58
N ILE A 30 3.34 5.13 0.32
CA ILE A 30 4.54 4.76 1.10
C ILE A 30 5.73 4.92 0.15
N PRO A 31 6.38 6.12 0.13
CA PRO A 31 7.34 6.48 -0.90
C PRO A 31 8.53 5.53 -0.99
N GLY A 32 9.04 5.06 0.14
CA GLY A 32 10.22 4.19 0.17
C GLY A 32 9.99 2.80 -0.44
N TYR A 33 8.74 2.40 -0.64
CA TYR A 33 8.35 1.17 -1.35
C TYR A 33 7.62 1.44 -2.66
N ASP A 34 7.50 2.70 -3.09
CA ASP A 34 6.64 3.15 -4.20
C ASP A 34 5.23 2.52 -4.17
N LEU A 35 4.67 2.35 -2.96
CA LEU A 35 3.36 1.73 -2.75
C LEU A 35 2.25 2.78 -2.71
N THR A 36 1.10 2.43 -3.29
CA THR A 36 -0.19 3.09 -3.14
C THR A 36 -1.16 2.10 -2.51
N VAL A 37 -1.63 2.37 -1.30
CA VAL A 37 -2.50 1.44 -0.58
C VAL A 37 -3.78 2.10 -0.14
N CYS A 38 -4.87 1.33 -0.05
CA CYS A 38 -6.12 1.83 0.50
C CYS A 38 -5.95 2.18 1.98
N LYS A 39 -6.87 3.00 2.52
CA LYS A 39 -6.87 3.34 3.95
C LYS A 39 -6.87 2.09 4.84
N SER A 40 -7.65 1.07 4.49
CA SER A 40 -7.75 -0.16 5.29
C SER A 40 -6.42 -0.92 5.35
N CYS A 41 -5.74 -1.10 4.21
CA CYS A 41 -4.40 -1.72 4.17
C CYS A 41 -3.36 -0.88 4.92
N PHE A 42 -3.41 0.45 4.79
CA PHE A 42 -2.51 1.33 5.54
C PHE A 42 -2.70 1.24 7.06
N GLN A 43 -3.95 1.14 7.52
CA GLN A 43 -4.27 1.01 8.94
C GLN A 43 -3.95 -0.39 9.48
N GLY A 44 -4.24 -1.43 8.69
CA GLY A 44 -3.94 -2.82 9.04
C GLY A 44 -2.43 -3.12 9.13
N SER A 45 -1.63 -2.44 8.31
CA SER A 45 -0.17 -2.61 8.26
C SER A 45 0.59 -1.85 9.35
N HIS A 46 -0.06 -1.32 10.40
CA HIS A 46 0.63 -0.56 11.46
C HIS A 46 1.77 -1.36 12.13
N GLY A 47 1.61 -2.67 12.27
CA GLY A 47 2.65 -3.58 12.80
C GLY A 47 3.63 -4.12 11.76
N GLY A 48 3.45 -3.77 10.48
CA GLY A 48 4.09 -4.40 9.33
C GLY A 48 3.08 -5.12 8.42
N TRP A 49 3.58 -5.61 7.29
CA TRP A 49 2.84 -6.44 6.33
C TRP A 49 2.75 -7.87 6.87
N ALA A 50 1.55 -8.26 7.27
CA ALA A 50 1.25 -9.57 7.80
C ALA A 50 1.36 -10.65 6.71
N PRO A 51 1.48 -11.95 7.07
CA PRO A 51 1.62 -13.03 6.09
C PRO A 51 0.52 -13.07 5.01
N ALA A 52 -0.68 -12.60 5.32
CA ALA A 52 -1.79 -12.52 4.36
C ALA A 52 -1.58 -11.48 3.24
N ASP A 53 -0.76 -10.45 3.49
CA ASP A 53 -0.45 -9.38 2.53
C ASP A 53 0.97 -9.55 1.94
N GLU A 54 1.74 -10.53 2.43
CA GLU A 54 3.16 -10.71 2.13
C GLU A 54 3.42 -10.99 0.65
N GLU A 55 2.65 -11.90 0.05
CA GLU A 55 2.77 -12.22 -1.37
C GLU A 55 2.55 -10.99 -2.26
N ALA A 56 1.54 -10.16 -1.95
CA ALA A 56 1.27 -8.96 -2.71
C ALA A 56 2.40 -7.92 -2.55
N PHE A 57 2.91 -7.77 -1.33
CA PHE A 57 4.04 -6.90 -1.03
C PHE A 57 5.32 -7.35 -1.77
N GLU A 58 5.69 -8.62 -1.68
CA GLU A 58 6.90 -9.16 -2.34
C GLU A 58 6.81 -9.05 -3.86
N ASN A 59 5.65 -9.37 -4.44
CA ASN A 59 5.42 -9.23 -5.88
C ASN A 59 5.57 -7.76 -6.33
N HIS A 60 5.02 -6.80 -5.58
CA HIS A 60 5.20 -5.39 -5.89
C HIS A 60 6.66 -4.97 -5.83
N MET A 61 7.37 -5.37 -4.77
CA MET A 61 8.79 -5.06 -4.58
C MET A 61 9.65 -5.62 -5.72
N GLN A 62 9.41 -6.87 -6.11
CA GLN A 62 10.06 -7.51 -7.25
C GLN A 62 9.76 -6.77 -8.56
N LEU A 63 8.50 -6.42 -8.83
CA LEU A 63 8.10 -5.68 -10.04
C LEU A 63 8.75 -4.31 -10.14
N LYS A 64 9.01 -3.67 -8.99
CA LYS A 64 9.66 -2.36 -8.88
C LYS A 64 11.18 -2.43 -8.74
N ALA A 65 11.74 -3.64 -8.70
CA ALA A 65 13.16 -3.87 -8.39
C ALA A 65 13.62 -3.19 -7.09
N ILE A 66 12.73 -3.16 -6.08
CA ILE A 66 13.02 -2.66 -4.73
C ILE A 66 13.43 -3.85 -3.86
N PRO A 67 14.56 -3.79 -3.14
CA PRO A 67 14.98 -4.87 -2.25
C PRO A 67 14.00 -5.03 -1.08
N LEU A 68 13.77 -6.27 -0.67
CA LEU A 68 12.95 -6.54 0.51
C LEU A 68 13.67 -6.03 1.78
N PRO A 69 12.94 -5.36 2.68
CA PRO A 69 13.48 -4.91 3.96
C PRO A 69 13.73 -6.11 4.89
N ALA A 70 14.56 -5.89 5.92
CA ALA A 70 14.65 -6.85 7.02
C ALA A 70 13.29 -6.96 7.74
N ARG A 71 12.94 -8.19 8.18
CA ARG A 71 11.73 -8.41 8.98
C ARG A 71 11.92 -7.81 10.37
N ASN A 72 10.85 -7.23 10.91
CA ASN A 72 10.83 -6.65 12.25
C ASN A 72 10.77 -7.73 13.34
N ALA A 73 10.70 -7.33 14.61
CA ALA A 73 10.65 -8.25 15.75
C ALA A 73 9.42 -9.20 15.76
N GLN A 74 8.38 -8.91 14.99
CA GLN A 74 7.21 -9.78 14.81
C GLN A 74 7.38 -10.77 13.65
N GLY A 75 8.50 -10.70 12.91
CA GLY A 75 8.75 -11.49 11.71
C GLY A 75 8.05 -10.96 10.47
N TRP A 76 7.55 -9.71 10.49
CA TRP A 76 6.81 -9.09 9.38
C TRP A 76 7.66 -8.04 8.67
N TYR A 77 7.38 -7.77 7.39
CA TYR A 77 8.02 -6.65 6.71
C TYR A 77 7.51 -5.33 7.31
N PRO A 78 8.39 -4.38 7.68
CA PRO A 78 7.95 -3.12 8.25
C PRO A 78 7.11 -2.33 7.23
N ARG A 79 6.12 -1.57 7.72
CA ARG A 79 5.19 -0.80 6.88
C ARG A 79 5.91 0.18 5.95
N GLU A 80 6.93 0.82 6.49
CA GLU A 80 7.76 1.82 5.82
C GLU A 80 9.22 1.39 6.00
N PRO A 81 10.12 1.73 5.07
CA PRO A 81 11.54 1.47 5.25
C PRO A 81 12.10 2.36 6.37
N GLU A 82 13.12 1.87 7.05
CA GLU A 82 13.92 2.63 8.03
C GLU A 82 14.82 3.67 7.37
#